data_AF-A0A8J5QMN2-F1
#
_entry.id   AF-A0A8J5QMN2-F1
#
_cell.length_a   1.000
_cell.length_b   1.000
_cell.length_c   1.000
_cell.angle_alpha   90.00
_cell.angle_beta   90.00
_cell.angle_gamma   90.00
#
_symmetry.space_group_name_H-M   'P 1'
#
loop_
_entity.id
_entity.type
_entity.pdbx_description
1 polymer ?
#
loop_
_entity_poly.entity_id
_entity_poly.type
_entity_poly.pdbx_seq_one_letter_code
_entity_poly.pdbx_strand_id
1 'polypeptide(L)'
;MAEELIQQQQPAEDVHTMSSVSRFTWVSNNQLVLFIIVAGILLLLFHFRHKLIAIHDRYRTRRRLQMGYYDHIPSSFDEDIEDGLSSNTFNLSYNITSGDSRQGLSAFAKEEIKSIMRNKGLTFDEARLEYTQQELSRHNIDKDGLPRDPKLVTF
;
A
#
# COMPACT_ATOMS: atom_id res chain seq x y z
N MET A 1 -16.41 -1.17 -100.68
CA MET A 1 -17.80 -1.41 -100.25
C MET A 1 -17.73 -2.43 -99.14
N ALA A 2 -17.85 -2.14 -97.86
CA ALA A 2 -18.02 -0.92 -97.07
C ALA A 2 -17.42 -1.30 -95.68
N GLU A 3 -16.63 -0.41 -95.06
CA GLU A 3 -16.94 0.23 -93.76
C GLU A 3 -17.07 -0.77 -92.58
N GLU A 4 -16.13 -0.71 -91.62
CA GLU A 4 -16.38 -0.12 -90.28
C GLU A 4 -17.52 -0.85 -89.55
N LEU A 5 -17.29 -1.55 -88.45
CA LEU A 5 -17.14 -0.94 -87.13
C LEU A 5 -16.65 -1.99 -86.11
N ILE A 6 -15.51 -1.69 -85.50
CA ILE A 6 -15.22 -2.05 -84.11
C ILE A 6 -16.16 -1.20 -83.24
N GLN A 7 -17.00 -1.79 -82.39
CA GLN A 7 -17.19 -1.38 -80.98
C GLN A 7 -18.33 -2.17 -80.31
N GLN A 8 -18.10 -2.55 -79.04
CA GLN A 8 -19.09 -2.68 -77.96
C GLN A 8 -20.18 -3.78 -78.06
N GLN A 9 -20.07 -4.81 -77.22
CA GLN A 9 -20.84 -4.91 -75.95
C GLN A 9 -20.57 -6.29 -75.31
N GLN A 10 -20.02 -6.32 -74.09
CA GLN A 10 -19.97 -7.51 -73.23
C GLN A 10 -21.39 -7.90 -72.77
N PRO A 11 -21.71 -9.20 -72.67
CA PRO A 11 -22.59 -9.68 -71.61
C PRO A 11 -21.76 -10.41 -70.54
N ALA A 12 -21.92 -9.98 -69.30
CA ALA A 12 -21.39 -10.61 -68.11
C ALA A 12 -22.09 -11.95 -67.87
N GLU A 13 -21.35 -13.05 -67.89
CA GLU A 13 -21.79 -14.31 -67.29
C GLU A 13 -21.15 -14.44 -65.91
N ASP A 14 -22.03 -14.46 -64.91
CA ASP A 14 -21.76 -14.54 -63.47
C ASP A 14 -20.96 -15.80 -63.10
N VAL A 15 -19.68 -15.60 -62.78
CA VAL A 15 -18.90 -16.56 -61.98
C VAL A 15 -19.01 -16.14 -60.52
N HIS A 16 -20.13 -16.48 -59.88
CA HIS A 16 -20.26 -16.43 -58.42
C HIS A 16 -19.52 -17.61 -57.77
N THR A 17 -18.20 -17.65 -57.87
CA THR A 17 -17.38 -18.42 -56.93
C THR A 17 -17.11 -17.55 -55.71
N MET A 18 -17.79 -17.91 -54.64
CA MET A 18 -17.59 -17.46 -53.27
C MET A 18 -16.09 -17.35 -52.94
N SER A 19 -15.61 -16.14 -52.64
CA SER A 19 -14.45 -15.98 -51.76
C SER A 19 -14.82 -14.97 -50.68
N SER A 20 -15.39 -15.51 -49.60
CA SER A 20 -15.43 -14.82 -48.32
C SER A 20 -13.98 -14.61 -47.89
N VAL A 21 -13.47 -13.40 -48.10
CA VAL A 21 -12.20 -12.96 -47.54
C VAL A 21 -12.39 -12.92 -46.03
N SER A 22 -12.00 -14.01 -45.37
CA SER A 22 -11.92 -14.06 -43.91
C SER A 22 -10.91 -13.02 -43.46
N ARG A 23 -11.40 -12.00 -42.77
CA ARG A 23 -10.57 -10.97 -42.14
C ARG A 23 -9.70 -11.66 -41.10
N PHE A 24 -8.45 -11.88 -41.49
CA PHE A 24 -7.32 -12.33 -40.69
C PHE A 24 -7.44 -11.83 -39.24
N THR A 25 -7.81 -12.75 -38.34
CA THR A 25 -8.15 -12.51 -36.93
C THR A 25 -6.90 -12.32 -36.05
N TRP A 26 -5.88 -11.62 -36.53
CA TRP A 26 -4.63 -11.41 -35.78
C TRP A 26 -4.83 -10.58 -34.50
N VAL A 27 -5.87 -9.74 -34.47
CA VAL A 27 -6.24 -8.92 -33.30
C VAL A 27 -6.90 -9.74 -32.18
N SER A 28 -7.47 -10.92 -32.46
CA SER A 28 -8.23 -11.68 -31.47
C SER A 28 -7.37 -12.34 -30.38
N ASN A 29 -6.16 -12.81 -30.74
CA ASN A 29 -5.29 -13.51 -29.80
C ASN A 29 -4.64 -12.57 -28.77
N ASN A 30 -4.19 -11.39 -29.18
CA ASN A 30 -3.53 -10.45 -28.26
C ASN A 30 -4.50 -9.85 -27.25
N GLN A 31 -5.75 -9.61 -27.65
CA GLN A 31 -6.79 -9.12 -26.74
C GLN A 31 -7.12 -10.16 -25.68
N LEU A 32 -7.24 -11.44 -26.05
CA LEU A 32 -7.45 -12.53 -25.10
C LEU A 32 -6.28 -12.68 -24.12
N VAL A 33 -5.03 -12.55 -24.59
CA VAL A 33 -3.86 -12.56 -23.71
C VAL A 33 -3.88 -11.38 -22.73
N LEU A 34 -4.26 -10.17 -23.18
CA LEU A 34 -4.44 -9.02 -22.29
C LEU A 34 -5.55 -9.26 -21.27
N PHE A 35 -6.70 -9.84 -21.66
CA PHE A 35 -7.77 -10.19 -20.72
C PHE A 35 -7.32 -11.22 -19.69
N ILE A 36 -6.52 -12.22 -20.07
CA ILE A 36 -5.97 -13.22 -19.15
C ILE A 36 -4.97 -12.58 -18.19
N ILE A 37 -4.11 -11.68 -18.65
CA ILE A 37 -3.15 -10.95 -17.80
C ILE A 37 -3.90 -10.04 -16.83
N VAL A 38 -4.90 -9.28 -17.30
CA VAL A 38 -5.71 -8.40 -16.45
C VAL A 38 -6.51 -9.21 -15.44
N ALA A 39 -7.14 -10.32 -15.85
CA ALA A 39 -7.84 -11.22 -14.95
C ALA A 39 -6.89 -11.86 -13.93
N GLY A 40 -5.68 -12.24 -14.34
CA GLY A 40 -4.63 -12.73 -13.46
C GLY A 40 -4.16 -11.68 -12.45
N ILE A 41 -3.98 -10.43 -12.87
CA ILE A 41 -3.66 -9.30 -11.98
C ILE A 41 -4.82 -9.05 -11.00
N LEU A 42 -6.07 -9.04 -11.48
CA LEU A 42 -7.25 -8.86 -10.62
C LEU A 42 -7.39 -10.01 -9.60
N LEU A 43 -7.14 -11.25 -10.03
CA LEU A 43 -7.17 -12.42 -9.15
C LEU A 43 -6.02 -12.37 -8.14
N LEU A 44 -4.83 -11.96 -8.57
CA LEU A 44 -3.68 -11.75 -7.69
C LEU A 44 -3.97 -10.65 -6.66
N LEU A 45 -4.50 -9.50 -7.09
CA LEU A 45 -4.93 -8.43 -6.18
C LEU A 45 -6.04 -8.89 -5.23
N PHE A 46 -7.00 -9.68 -5.71
CA PHE A 46 -8.09 -10.22 -4.90
C PHE A 46 -7.60 -11.27 -3.90
N HIS A 47 -6.68 -12.14 -4.30
CA HIS A 47 -6.11 -13.14 -3.41
C HIS A 47 -5.21 -12.48 -2.36
N PHE A 48 -4.36 -11.54 -2.78
CA PHE A 48 -3.49 -10.80 -1.89
C PHE A 48 -4.21 -9.65 -1.17
N ARG A 49 -5.50 -9.39 -1.40
CA ARG A 49 -6.24 -8.28 -0.78
C ARG A 49 -6.08 -8.25 0.73
N HIS A 50 -6.10 -9.40 1.39
CA HIS A 50 -5.97 -9.48 2.84
C HIS A 50 -4.56 -9.08 3.32
N LYS A 51 -3.50 -9.40 2.58
CA LYS A 51 -2.13 -8.98 2.91
C LYS A 51 -1.85 -7.54 2.46
N LEU A 52 -2.42 -7.13 1.32
CA LEU A 52 -2.28 -5.79 0.78
C LEU A 52 -2.98 -4.76 1.66
N ILE A 53 -4.16 -5.04 2.21
CA ILE A 53 -4.86 -4.11 3.12
C ILE A 53 -4.02 -3.88 4.39
N ALA A 54 -3.49 -4.94 5.00
CA ALA A 54 -2.68 -4.83 6.21
C ALA A 54 -1.35 -4.06 5.99
N ILE A 55 -0.72 -4.24 4.82
CA ILE A 55 0.51 -3.51 4.46
C ILE A 55 0.20 -2.08 4.02
N HIS A 56 -0.90 -1.88 3.28
CA HIS A 56 -1.29 -0.59 2.74
C HIS A 56 -1.78 0.37 3.83
N ASP A 57 -2.47 -0.12 4.86
CA ASP A 57 -2.88 0.70 6.00
C ASP A 57 -1.65 1.29 6.71
N ARG A 58 -0.62 0.45 6.94
CA ARG A 58 0.67 0.89 7.50
C ARG A 58 1.38 1.95 6.64
N TYR A 59 1.28 1.85 5.31
CA TYR A 59 1.91 2.82 4.40
C TYR A 59 1.11 4.12 4.26
N ARG A 60 -0.22 4.01 4.20
CA ARG A 60 -1.13 5.15 4.02
C ARG A 60 -1.15 6.05 5.24
N THR A 61 -1.18 5.49 6.44
CA THR A 61 -1.24 6.31 7.66
C THR A 61 0.12 6.91 8.00
N ARG A 62 1.22 6.17 7.80
CA ARG A 62 2.58 6.73 7.86
C ARG A 62 2.81 7.90 6.91
N ARG A 63 2.38 7.79 5.64
CA ARG A 63 2.50 8.92 4.70
C ARG A 63 1.67 10.13 5.10
N ARG A 64 0.47 9.92 5.69
CA ARG A 64 -0.37 11.02 6.17
C ARG A 64 0.26 11.74 7.37
N LEU A 65 0.88 10.99 8.28
CA LEU A 65 1.60 11.57 9.42
C LEU A 65 2.89 12.29 8.98
N GLN A 66 3.61 11.74 8.00
CA GLN A 66 4.89 12.31 7.53
C GLN A 66 4.72 13.57 6.67
N MET A 67 3.54 13.80 6.10
CA MET A 67 3.21 15.03 5.34
C MET A 67 2.79 16.22 6.22
N GLY A 68 3.12 16.22 7.52
CA GLY A 68 3.02 17.40 8.39
C GLY A 68 1.60 17.94 8.61
N TYR A 69 0.57 17.23 8.16
CA TYR A 69 -0.82 17.71 8.22
C TYR A 69 -1.55 17.32 9.51
N TYR A 70 -0.85 16.66 10.43
CA TYR A 70 -1.19 16.56 11.84
C TYR A 70 -0.32 17.52 12.64
N ASP A 71 -0.40 18.80 12.29
CA ASP A 71 0.07 19.87 13.16
C ASP A 71 -0.92 19.94 14.32
N HIS A 72 -0.51 19.40 15.47
CA HIS A 72 -1.03 19.77 16.78
C HIS A 72 -2.54 19.56 17.00
N ILE A 73 -3.05 18.32 16.89
CA ILE A 73 -4.15 17.97 17.80
C ILE A 73 -3.52 17.91 19.19
N PRO A 74 -3.99 18.72 20.16
CA PRO A 74 -3.51 18.63 21.53
C PRO A 74 -3.94 17.26 22.07
N SER A 75 -3.07 16.26 21.96
CA SER A 75 -3.33 14.96 22.56
C SER A 75 -3.21 15.11 24.06
N SER A 76 -4.29 14.86 24.80
CA SER A 76 -4.29 14.91 26.25
C SER A 76 -3.84 13.57 26.84
N PHE A 77 -3.34 13.61 28.07
CA PHE A 77 -3.07 12.39 28.83
C PHE A 77 -4.35 11.58 29.10
N ASP A 78 -5.51 12.24 29.17
CA ASP A 78 -6.80 11.56 29.31
C ASP A 78 -7.12 10.69 28.08
N GLU A 79 -6.96 11.24 26.88
CA GLU A 79 -7.16 10.48 25.63
C GLU A 79 -6.20 9.29 25.53
N ASP A 80 -4.95 9.46 25.99
CA ASP A 80 -3.97 8.37 26.00
C ASP A 80 -4.36 7.22 26.93
N ILE A 81 -5.00 7.52 28.06
CA ILE A 81 -5.51 6.49 28.98
C ILE A 81 -6.68 5.75 28.35
N GLU A 82 -7.63 6.48 27.75
CA GLU A 82 -8.79 5.90 27.06
C GLU A 82 -8.37 5.03 25.86
N ASP A 83 -7.29 5.41 25.18
CA ASP A 83 -6.67 4.64 24.09
C ASP A 83 -5.85 3.42 24.57
N GLY A 84 -5.75 3.20 25.89
CA GLY A 84 -5.00 2.08 26.48
C GLY A 84 -3.49 2.25 26.44
N LEU A 85 -2.99 3.49 26.35
CA LEU A 85 -1.55 3.84 26.35
C LEU A 85 -0.99 4.07 27.76
N SER A 86 -1.57 3.39 28.74
CA SER A 86 -1.18 3.45 30.16
C SER A 86 -1.05 2.03 30.72
N SER A 87 -0.06 1.80 31.57
CA SER A 87 0.21 0.52 32.22
C SER A 87 0.66 0.73 33.67
N ASN A 88 0.83 -0.37 34.41
CA ASN A 88 1.36 -0.31 35.77
C ASN A 88 2.79 0.29 35.82
N THR A 89 3.60 0.07 34.78
CA THR A 89 4.97 0.61 34.70
C THR A 89 5.03 1.98 34.01
N PHE A 90 3.92 2.42 33.41
CA PHE A 90 3.79 3.69 32.71
C PHE A 90 2.41 4.30 32.99
N ASN A 91 2.27 4.91 34.16
CA ASN A 91 1.02 5.46 34.63
C ASN A 91 0.88 6.94 34.24
N LEU A 92 -0.16 7.27 33.47
CA LEU A 92 -0.45 8.63 33.02
C LEU A 92 -1.33 9.45 33.98
N SER A 93 -2.01 8.82 34.95
CA SER A 93 -2.95 9.47 35.87
C SER A 93 -2.32 10.56 36.73
N TYR A 94 -1.03 10.43 37.06
CA TYR A 94 -0.32 11.47 37.79
C TYR A 94 -0.16 12.74 36.96
N ASN A 95 0.13 12.62 35.67
CA ASN A 95 0.33 13.78 34.78
C ASN A 95 -0.97 14.59 34.63
N ILE A 96 -2.13 13.91 34.62
CA ILE A 96 -3.45 14.56 34.60
C ILE A 96 -3.69 15.33 35.89
N THR A 97 -3.49 14.68 37.04
CA THR A 97 -3.76 15.30 38.36
C THR A 97 -2.79 16.43 38.69
N SER A 98 -1.54 16.37 38.18
CA SER A 98 -0.56 17.45 38.33
C SER A 98 -0.71 18.58 37.32
N GLY A 99 -1.61 18.48 36.35
CA GLY A 99 -1.75 19.44 35.27
C GLY A 99 -0.48 19.58 34.43
N ASP A 100 0.20 18.46 34.13
CA ASP A 100 1.42 18.49 33.32
C ASP A 100 1.11 19.02 31.91
N SER A 101 1.90 19.99 31.45
CA SER A 101 1.77 20.63 30.14
C SER A 101 2.62 19.97 29.06
N ARG A 102 3.39 18.93 29.41
CA ARG A 102 4.18 18.17 28.45
C ARG A 102 3.26 17.43 27.48
N GLN A 103 3.66 17.40 26.21
CA GLN A 103 2.91 16.76 25.13
C GLN A 103 2.84 15.22 25.23
N GLY A 104 3.67 14.62 26.08
CA GLY A 104 3.74 13.17 26.25
C GLY A 104 4.30 12.45 25.01
N LEU A 105 3.67 11.34 24.63
CA LEU A 105 4.09 10.52 23.49
C LEU A 105 3.78 11.23 22.16
N SER A 106 4.64 11.11 21.15
CA SER A 106 4.36 11.72 19.84
C SER A 106 3.19 11.02 19.14
N ALA A 107 2.38 11.76 18.37
CA ALA A 107 1.25 11.20 17.64
C ALA A 107 1.65 10.00 16.74
N PHE A 108 2.83 10.09 16.11
CA PHE A 108 3.39 9.01 15.30
C PHE A 108 3.69 7.76 16.13
N ALA A 109 4.33 7.93 17.30
CA ALA A 109 4.64 6.81 18.18
C ALA A 109 3.35 6.16 18.72
N LYS A 110 2.36 6.96 19.13
CA LYS A 110 1.05 6.48 19.60
C LYS A 110 0.39 5.58 18.57
N GLU A 111 0.33 6.03 17.32
CA GLU A 111 -0.32 5.28 16.26
C GLU A 111 0.40 3.96 15.96
N GLU A 112 1.73 3.98 15.85
CA GLU A 112 2.50 2.77 15.56
C GLU A 112 2.41 1.77 16.73
N ILE A 113 2.44 2.23 17.98
CA ILE A 113 2.23 1.38 19.16
C ILE A 113 0.84 0.76 19.13
N LYS A 114 -0.22 1.56 18.90
CA LYS A 114 -1.59 1.05 18.74
C LYS A 114 -1.70 0.02 17.61
N SER A 115 -0.97 0.23 16.51
CA SER A 115 -0.90 -0.73 15.41
C SER A 115 -0.22 -2.04 15.82
N ILE A 116 0.90 -1.97 16.55
CA ILE A 116 1.58 -3.16 17.08
C ILE A 116 0.67 -3.93 18.03
N MET A 117 -0.01 -3.24 18.95
CA MET A 117 -1.00 -3.84 19.87
C MET A 117 -2.10 -4.60 19.09
N ARG A 118 -2.74 -3.95 18.10
CA ARG A 118 -3.80 -4.58 17.30
C ARG A 118 -3.32 -5.77 16.46
N ASN A 119 -2.15 -5.65 15.83
CA ASN A 119 -1.65 -6.64 14.89
C ASN A 119 -1.08 -7.88 15.58
N LYS A 120 -0.51 -7.71 16.79
CA LYS A 120 0.17 -8.79 17.51
C LYS A 120 -0.55 -9.24 18.77
N GLY A 121 -1.60 -8.54 19.19
CA GLY A 121 -2.31 -8.83 20.44
C GLY A 121 -1.45 -8.58 21.67
N LEU A 122 -0.48 -7.66 21.58
CA LEU A 122 0.44 -7.32 22.67
C LEU A 122 -0.14 -6.28 23.62
N THR A 123 0.30 -6.33 24.87
CA THR A 123 0.02 -5.28 25.85
C THR A 123 0.73 -3.97 25.47
N PHE A 124 0.34 -2.85 26.08
CA PHE A 124 0.96 -1.55 25.82
C PHE A 124 2.48 -1.55 26.08
N ASP A 125 2.93 -2.17 27.18
CA ASP A 125 4.35 -2.22 27.53
C ASP A 125 5.17 -3.02 26.51
N GLU A 126 4.66 -4.17 26.08
CA GLU A 126 5.29 -5.01 25.06
C GLU A 126 5.32 -4.30 23.70
N ALA A 127 4.23 -3.65 23.32
CA ALA A 127 4.12 -2.91 22.07
C ALA A 127 5.08 -1.70 22.03
N ARG A 128 5.20 -0.96 23.14
CA ARG A 128 6.15 0.14 23.30
C ARG A 128 7.59 -0.34 23.26
N LEU A 129 7.90 -1.49 23.88
CA LEU A 129 9.23 -2.10 23.82
C LEU A 129 9.59 -2.44 22.37
N GLU A 130 8.68 -3.10 21.66
CA GLU A 130 8.90 -3.47 20.27
C GLU A 130 9.05 -2.24 19.36
N TYR A 131 8.20 -1.22 19.53
CA TYR A 131 8.33 0.05 18.81
C TYR A 131 9.73 0.65 19.01
N THR A 132 10.19 0.72 20.26
CA THR A 132 11.50 1.27 20.60
C THR A 132 12.62 0.47 19.94
N GLN A 133 12.57 -0.87 19.99
CA GLN A 133 13.55 -1.73 19.33
C GLN A 133 13.55 -1.56 17.80
N GLN A 134 12.37 -1.40 17.18
CA GLN A 134 12.26 -1.11 15.75
C GLN A 134 12.90 0.24 15.40
N GLU A 135 12.67 1.28 16.21
CA GLU A 135 13.26 2.61 15.99
C GLU A 135 14.79 2.60 16.18
N LEU A 136 15.30 1.90 17.20
CA LEU A 136 16.74 1.70 17.37
C LEU A 136 17.35 0.99 16.16
N SER A 137 16.74 -0.11 15.72
CA SER A 137 17.24 -0.87 14.58
C SER A 137 17.20 -0.07 13.27
N ARG A 138 16.23 0.83 13.08
CA ARG A 138 16.17 1.73 11.92
C ARG A 138 17.33 2.71 11.88
N HIS A 139 17.81 3.13 13.05
CA HIS A 139 18.94 4.05 13.20
C HIS A 139 20.27 3.34 13.37
N ASN A 140 20.36 2.06 12.99
CA ASN A 140 21.57 1.24 13.10
C ASN A 140 22.09 1.12 14.54
N ILE A 141 21.18 1.14 15.52
CA ILE A 141 21.44 0.92 16.94
C ILE A 141 20.93 -0.48 17.29
N ASP A 142 21.70 -1.20 18.09
CA ASP A 142 21.33 -2.54 18.55
C ASP A 142 20.31 -2.50 19.69
N LYS A 143 19.69 -3.66 19.97
CA LYS A 143 18.71 -3.80 21.07
C LYS A 143 19.31 -3.44 22.44
N ASP A 144 20.62 -3.56 22.58
CA ASP A 144 21.38 -3.25 23.79
C ASP A 144 21.72 -1.74 23.89
N GLY A 145 21.25 -0.93 22.93
CA GLY A 145 21.44 0.52 22.89
C GLY A 145 22.77 0.97 22.27
N LEU A 146 23.65 0.03 21.89
CA LEU A 146 24.94 0.32 21.26
C LEU A 146 24.78 0.54 19.74
N PRO A 147 25.44 1.55 19.15
CA PRO A 147 25.55 1.65 17.70
C PRO A 147 26.13 0.38 17.09
N ARG A 148 25.61 -0.07 15.95
CA ARG A 148 26.15 -1.20 15.16
C ARG A 148 27.38 -0.81 14.33
N ASP A 149 28.05 0.27 14.70
CA ASP A 149 29.26 0.73 14.02
C ASP A 149 30.45 -0.16 14.42
N PRO A 150 31.13 -0.83 13.48
CA PRO A 150 32.32 -1.63 13.79
C PRO A 150 33.49 -0.81 14.36
N LYS A 151 33.45 0.53 14.23
CA LYS A 151 34.46 1.45 14.79
C LYS A 151 34.04 2.08 16.12
N LEU A 152 32.96 1.61 16.73
CA LEU A 152 32.52 2.09 18.03
C LEU A 152 33.61 1.83 19.10
N VAL A 153 34.06 2.90 19.75
CA VAL A 153 34.94 2.85 20.92
C VAL A 153 34.18 3.45 22.11
N THR A 154 34.00 2.66 23.16
CA THR A 154 33.37 3.08 24.43
C THR A 154 34.42 2.98 25.55
N PHE A 155 34.37 3.86 26.54
CA PHE A 155 35.34 3.97 27.64
C PHE A 155 34.73 3.66 29.00
#